data_AF-A0A139D461-F1
#
_entry.id   AF-A0A139D461-F1
#
_cell.length_a   1.000
_cell.length_b   1.000
_cell.length_c   1.000
_cell.angle_alpha   90.00
_cell.angle_beta   90.00
_cell.angle_gamma   90.00
#
_symmetry.space_group_name_H-M   'P 1'
#
loop_
_entity.id
_entity.type
_entity.pdbx_description
1 polymer ?
#
loop_
_entity_poly.entity_id
_entity_poly.type
_entity_poly.pdbx_seq_one_letter_code
_entity_poly.pdbx_strand_id
1 'polypeptide(L)'
;MVEIKKVSEIIDDPVKLNVCSGDSNPLKVLYWQAKSELNFDADTGVKASNEQIFNPKARDFINLALENNTDLILTPEYSFPYKIINEVIETEDLWPKDGALWCLSSEGISVDGFFEKLDRWDSKERIEVYKPELLVRNNFINALIYLFKYNNKLYILPQFKIQSMSDPCGSTP
;
A
#
# COMPACT_ATOMS: atom_id res chain seq x y z
N MET A 1 18.10 -12.49 6.92
CA MET A 1 17.82 -11.64 8.11
C MET A 1 16.98 -10.49 7.59
N VAL A 2 15.85 -10.17 8.22
CA VAL A 2 15.00 -9.05 7.77
C VAL A 2 15.60 -7.78 8.33
N GLU A 3 16.01 -6.86 7.47
CA GLU A 3 16.49 -5.54 7.87
C GLU A 3 15.29 -4.63 8.15
N ILE A 4 15.20 -4.10 9.37
CA ILE A 4 14.22 -3.06 9.69
C ILE A 4 14.92 -1.73 9.42
N LYS A 5 14.44 -0.99 8.42
CA LYS A 5 14.91 0.36 8.12
C LYS A 5 13.95 1.38 8.71
N LYS A 6 14.49 2.44 9.30
CA LYS A 6 13.69 3.59 9.72
C LYS A 6 13.34 4.44 8.51
N VAL A 7 12.18 5.10 8.52
CA VAL A 7 11.83 6.05 7.46
C VAL A 7 12.87 7.17 7.35
N SER A 8 13.46 7.60 8.47
CA SER A 8 14.56 8.58 8.50
C SER A 8 15.87 8.10 7.87
N GLU A 9 16.00 6.81 7.57
CA GLU A 9 17.13 6.23 6.82
C GLU A 9 16.82 6.15 5.32
N ILE A 10 15.56 6.39 4.93
CA ILE A 10 15.06 6.33 3.55
C ILE A 10 14.81 7.74 3.01
N ILE A 11 14.32 8.64 3.86
CA ILE A 11 13.95 10.02 3.52
C ILE A 11 14.75 10.94 4.42
N ASP A 12 15.54 11.83 3.81
CA ASP A 12 16.43 12.76 4.51
C ASP A 12 15.65 13.85 5.29
N ASP A 13 14.43 14.15 4.88
CA ASP A 13 13.56 15.09 5.58
C ASP A 13 12.91 14.44 6.82
N PRO A 14 12.75 15.19 7.93
CA PRO A 14 12.05 14.69 9.11
C PRO A 14 10.54 14.62 8.84
N VAL A 15 10.10 13.52 8.22
CA VAL A 15 8.69 13.23 7.93
C VAL A 15 7.90 13.24 9.23
N LYS A 16 6.83 14.04 9.26
CA LYS A 16 5.88 14.10 10.37
C LYS A 16 4.54 13.54 9.92
N LEU A 17 4.17 12.39 10.45
CA LEU A 17 2.86 11.77 10.24
C LEU A 17 2.01 11.96 11.50
N ASN A 18 0.73 12.27 11.34
CA ASN A 18 -0.20 12.49 12.45
C ASN A 18 -0.26 11.25 13.37
N VAL A 19 -0.24 10.06 12.77
CA VAL A 19 -0.25 8.78 13.48
C VAL A 19 1.01 8.51 14.32
N CYS A 20 2.09 9.25 14.08
CA CYS A 20 3.37 9.09 14.76
C CYS A 20 3.75 10.32 15.61
N SER A 21 2.92 11.36 15.69
CA SER A 21 3.32 12.63 16.30
C SER A 21 3.36 12.59 17.83
N GLY A 22 2.66 11.63 18.46
CA GLY A 22 2.56 11.55 19.92
C GLY A 22 1.69 12.63 20.54
N ASP A 23 0.99 13.43 19.72
CA ASP A 23 0.08 14.46 20.18
C ASP A 23 -1.22 13.86 20.74
N SER A 24 -1.93 14.61 21.58
CA SER A 24 -3.22 14.21 22.15
C SER A 24 -4.41 14.39 21.19
N ASN A 25 -4.16 14.72 19.93
CA ASN A 25 -5.23 14.94 18.95
C ASN A 25 -5.87 13.60 18.55
N PRO A 26 -7.20 13.52 18.44
CA PRO A 26 -7.86 12.30 17.99
C PRO A 26 -7.50 12.00 16.53
N LEU A 27 -7.15 10.73 16.27
CA LEU A 27 -6.87 10.24 14.92
C LEU A 27 -8.15 9.72 14.27
N LYS A 28 -8.35 10.09 13.00
CA LYS A 28 -9.38 9.48 12.15
C LYS A 28 -8.78 8.29 11.42
N VAL A 29 -9.31 7.10 11.70
CA VAL A 29 -8.85 5.85 11.09
C VAL A 29 -9.97 5.25 10.26
N LEU A 30 -9.66 4.84 9.03
CA LEU A 30 -10.58 4.13 8.16
C LEU A 30 -9.98 2.76 7.80
N TYR A 31 -10.66 1.69 8.19
CA TYR A 31 -10.25 0.32 7.92
C TYR A 31 -11.18 -0.30 6.88
N TRP A 32 -10.63 -0.83 5.79
CA TRP A 32 -11.43 -1.52 4.79
C TRP A 32 -11.70 -2.96 5.21
N GLN A 33 -12.96 -3.37 5.26
CA GLN A 33 -13.34 -4.78 5.39
C GLN A 33 -13.99 -5.27 4.10
N ALA A 34 -13.14 -5.60 3.12
CA ALA A 34 -13.58 -6.02 1.81
C ALA A 34 -14.13 -7.46 1.82
N LYS A 35 -15.10 -7.74 0.94
CA LYS A 35 -15.55 -9.10 0.61
C LYS A 35 -15.54 -9.29 -0.89
N SER A 36 -14.81 -10.30 -1.35
CA SER A 36 -14.75 -10.73 -2.74
C SER A 36 -14.46 -12.24 -2.80
N GLU A 37 -14.79 -12.85 -3.94
CA GLU A 37 -14.13 -14.08 -4.36
C GLU A 37 -12.70 -13.77 -4.79
N LEU A 38 -11.79 -14.69 -4.51
CA LEU A 38 -10.36 -14.55 -4.80
C LEU A 38 -9.96 -15.59 -5.85
N ASN A 39 -9.16 -15.15 -6.82
CA ASN A 39 -8.47 -16.01 -7.75
C ASN A 39 -6.98 -16.03 -7.41
N PHE A 40 -6.35 -17.19 -7.57
CA PHE A 40 -4.90 -17.34 -7.45
C PHE A 40 -4.31 -17.74 -8.80
N ASP A 41 -3.22 -17.09 -9.15
CA ASP A 41 -2.38 -17.41 -10.29
C ASP A 41 -0.91 -17.48 -9.83
N ALA A 42 -0.16 -18.45 -10.36
CA ALA A 42 1.20 -18.72 -9.89
C ALA A 42 2.17 -17.57 -10.21
N ASP A 43 1.91 -16.81 -11.29
CA ASP A 43 2.80 -15.75 -11.77
C ASP A 43 2.34 -14.37 -11.35
N THR A 44 1.06 -14.19 -11.05
CA THR A 44 0.47 -12.89 -10.70
C THR A 44 -0.20 -12.85 -9.32
N GLY A 45 -0.16 -13.93 -8.57
CA GLY A 45 -0.60 -13.98 -7.17
C GLY A 45 -2.11 -13.96 -6.98
N VAL A 46 -2.55 -13.51 -5.80
CA VAL A 46 -3.96 -13.47 -5.42
C VAL A 46 -4.59 -12.13 -5.80
N LYS A 47 -5.77 -12.17 -6.42
CA LYS A 47 -6.55 -10.99 -6.85
C LYS A 47 -8.04 -11.22 -6.65
N ALA A 48 -8.83 -10.15 -6.62
CA ALA A 48 -10.28 -10.27 -6.65
C ALA A 48 -10.76 -10.85 -8.00
N SER A 49 -11.69 -11.80 -7.96
CA SER A 49 -12.19 -12.48 -9.17
C SER A 49 -13.09 -11.58 -10.05
N ASN A 50 -13.68 -10.52 -9.49
CA ASN A 50 -14.58 -9.61 -10.20
C ASN A 50 -14.14 -8.15 -10.02
N GLU A 51 -13.21 -7.74 -10.86
CA GLU A 51 -12.68 -6.38 -10.89
C GLU A 51 -13.73 -5.31 -11.18
N GLN A 52 -14.79 -5.62 -11.93
CA GLN A 52 -15.85 -4.66 -12.26
C GLN A 52 -16.67 -4.26 -11.02
N ILE A 53 -16.81 -5.16 -10.05
CA ILE A 53 -17.49 -4.88 -8.78
C ILE A 53 -16.49 -4.37 -7.74
N PHE A 54 -15.27 -4.90 -7.75
CA PHE A 54 -14.31 -4.65 -6.68
C PHE A 54 -13.58 -3.31 -6.82
N ASN A 55 -13.21 -2.90 -8.03
CA ASN A 55 -12.55 -1.61 -8.28
C ASN A 55 -13.40 -0.40 -7.88
N PRO A 56 -14.70 -0.31 -8.20
CA PRO A 56 -15.54 0.78 -7.72
C PRO A 56 -15.58 0.88 -6.18
N LYS A 57 -15.63 -0.24 -5.47
CA LYS A 57 -15.62 -0.23 -3.99
C LYS A 57 -14.30 0.27 -3.42
N ALA A 58 -13.18 -0.13 -4.01
CA ALA A 58 -11.87 0.39 -3.63
C ALA A 58 -11.78 1.90 -3.92
N ARG A 59 -12.38 2.36 -5.02
CA ARG A 59 -12.43 3.79 -5.36
C ARG A 59 -13.30 4.59 -4.39
N ASP A 60 -14.45 4.06 -4.01
CA ASP A 60 -15.36 4.64 -3.02
C ASP A 60 -14.69 4.73 -1.64
N PHE A 61 -13.87 3.72 -1.28
CA PHE A 61 -13.07 3.75 -0.06
C PHE A 61 -12.06 4.91 -0.04
N ILE A 62 -11.39 5.18 -1.18
CA ILE A 62 -10.51 6.35 -1.32
C ILE A 62 -11.31 7.65 -1.18
N ASN A 63 -12.46 7.77 -1.84
CA ASN A 63 -13.31 8.96 -1.73
C ASN A 63 -13.72 9.20 -0.27
N LEU A 64 -14.16 8.14 0.43
CA LEU A 64 -14.53 8.22 1.83
C LEU A 64 -13.36 8.66 2.72
N ALA A 65 -12.13 8.21 2.41
CA ALA A 65 -10.93 8.62 3.13
C ALA A 65 -10.67 10.13 2.99
N LEU A 66 -10.81 10.66 1.76
CA LEU A 66 -10.64 12.07 1.42
C LEU A 66 -11.73 12.94 2.07
N GLU A 67 -13.00 12.57 1.89
CA GLU A 67 -14.17 13.28 2.44
C GLU A 67 -14.06 13.42 3.97
N ASN A 68 -13.62 12.37 4.65
CA ASN A 68 -13.50 12.37 6.11
C ASN A 68 -12.21 13.01 6.63
N ASN A 69 -11.28 13.41 5.75
CA ASN A 69 -9.94 13.87 6.12
C ASN A 69 -9.22 12.86 7.02
N THR A 70 -9.18 11.61 6.57
CA THR A 70 -8.67 10.47 7.35
C THR A 70 -7.16 10.56 7.56
N ASP A 71 -6.67 10.26 8.76
CA ASP A 71 -5.25 10.27 9.12
C ASP A 71 -4.56 8.94 8.82
N LEU A 72 -5.30 7.84 8.92
CA LEU A 72 -4.81 6.48 8.67
C LEU A 72 -5.83 5.68 7.86
N ILE A 73 -5.43 5.13 6.72
CA ILE A 73 -6.21 4.06 6.08
C ILE A 73 -5.45 2.74 6.13
N LEU A 74 -6.19 1.65 6.32
CA LEU A 74 -5.67 0.30 6.41
C LEU A 74 -6.50 -0.62 5.53
N THR A 75 -5.84 -1.51 4.79
CA THR A 75 -6.52 -2.48 3.92
C THR A 75 -6.02 -3.91 4.19
N PRO A 76 -6.89 -4.94 4.07
CA PRO A 76 -6.51 -6.33 4.24
C PRO A 76 -5.46 -6.76 3.21
N GLU A 77 -4.72 -7.83 3.51
CA GLU A 77 -3.78 -8.42 2.57
C GLU A 77 -4.48 -8.87 1.27
N TYR A 78 -3.76 -8.77 0.13
CA TYR A 78 -4.27 -9.12 -1.20
C TYR A 78 -5.53 -8.35 -1.62
N SER A 79 -5.83 -7.20 -1.02
CA SER A 79 -7.14 -6.58 -1.18
C SER A 79 -7.17 -5.32 -2.03
N PHE A 80 -6.08 -4.56 -2.18
CA PHE A 80 -6.15 -3.25 -2.82
C PHE A 80 -5.74 -3.30 -4.30
N PRO A 81 -6.65 -3.00 -5.25
CA PRO A 81 -6.33 -3.19 -6.65
C PRO A 81 -5.26 -2.24 -7.15
N TYR A 82 -4.28 -2.77 -7.90
CA TYR A 82 -3.26 -1.93 -8.52
C TYR A 82 -3.83 -0.88 -9.46
N LYS A 83 -5.00 -1.14 -10.07
CA LYS A 83 -5.71 -0.14 -10.89
C LYS A 83 -5.99 1.13 -10.08
N ILE A 84 -6.54 0.98 -8.88
CA ILE A 84 -6.90 2.11 -8.02
C ILE A 84 -5.65 2.73 -7.37
N ILE A 85 -4.64 1.92 -7.04
CA ILE A 85 -3.33 2.44 -6.58
C ILE A 85 -2.72 3.37 -7.65
N ASN A 86 -2.69 2.96 -8.92
CA ASN A 86 -2.17 3.81 -10.00
C ASN A 86 -3.00 5.08 -10.14
N GLU A 87 -4.34 4.99 -10.06
CA GLU A 87 -5.23 6.15 -10.16
C GLU A 87 -4.93 7.17 -9.05
N VAL A 88 -4.77 6.71 -7.81
CA VAL A 88 -4.40 7.54 -6.66
C VAL A 88 -3.04 8.20 -6.89
N ILE A 89 -2.04 7.45 -7.32
CA ILE A 89 -0.68 7.97 -7.53
C ILE A 89 -0.66 9.00 -8.67
N GLU A 90 -1.38 8.75 -9.75
CA GLU A 90 -1.39 9.58 -10.97
C GLU A 90 -2.30 10.82 -10.86
N THR A 91 -3.19 10.88 -9.86
CA THR A 91 -4.16 11.96 -9.70
C THR A 91 -3.94 12.67 -8.37
N GLU A 92 -3.39 13.88 -8.41
CA GLU A 92 -3.05 14.65 -7.19
C GLU A 92 -4.24 14.90 -6.26
N ASP A 93 -5.44 15.10 -6.82
CA ASP A 93 -6.67 15.29 -6.03
C ASP A 93 -7.07 14.06 -5.20
N LEU A 94 -6.45 12.90 -5.49
CA LEU A 94 -6.65 11.66 -4.75
C LEU A 94 -5.54 11.37 -3.74
N TRP A 95 -4.55 12.25 -3.62
CA TRP A 95 -3.46 12.05 -2.68
C TRP A 95 -3.96 12.17 -1.24
N PRO A 96 -3.33 11.45 -0.29
CA PRO A 96 -3.54 11.71 1.12
C PRO A 96 -3.29 13.18 1.46
N LYS A 97 -4.04 13.70 2.43
CA LYS A 97 -3.73 14.99 3.05
C LYS A 97 -2.33 14.94 3.67
N ASP A 98 -1.72 16.12 3.82
CA ASP A 98 -0.40 16.23 4.45
C ASP A 98 -0.41 15.62 5.86
N GLY A 99 0.58 14.79 6.16
CA GLY A 99 0.71 14.07 7.43
C GLY A 99 -0.18 12.83 7.60
N ALA A 100 -1.07 12.50 6.65
CA ALA A 100 -1.80 11.23 6.68
C ALA A 100 -0.95 10.07 6.16
N LEU A 101 -1.19 8.87 6.69
CA LEU A 101 -0.55 7.63 6.26
C LEU A 101 -1.57 6.66 5.67
N TRP A 102 -1.36 6.26 4.42
CA TRP A 102 -2.20 5.28 3.76
C TRP A 102 -1.46 3.96 3.60
N CYS A 103 -2.02 2.89 4.18
CA CYS A 103 -1.45 1.55 4.17
C CYS A 103 -2.29 0.67 3.23
N LEU A 104 -1.87 0.59 1.97
CA LEU A 104 -2.56 -0.13 0.90
C LEU A 104 -1.89 -1.46 0.63
N SER A 105 -2.41 -2.52 1.24
CA SER A 105 -2.01 -3.90 0.94
C SER A 105 -2.52 -4.28 -0.45
N SER A 106 -1.62 -4.32 -1.42
CA SER A 106 -1.96 -4.52 -2.83
C SER A 106 -2.54 -5.92 -3.08
N GLU A 107 -3.20 -6.10 -4.22
CA GLU A 107 -3.34 -7.41 -4.84
C GLU A 107 -1.97 -7.98 -5.28
N GLY A 108 -1.93 -9.23 -5.73
CA GLY A 108 -0.75 -9.82 -6.35
C GLY A 108 -0.41 -9.19 -7.71
N ILE A 109 0.87 -9.20 -8.07
CA ILE A 109 1.37 -8.81 -9.40
C ILE A 109 2.65 -9.59 -9.71
N SER A 110 2.98 -9.79 -10.99
CA SER A 110 4.28 -10.37 -11.35
C SER A 110 5.43 -9.48 -10.86
N VAL A 111 6.60 -10.09 -10.62
CA VAL A 111 7.81 -9.37 -10.21
C VAL A 111 8.14 -8.24 -11.21
N ASP A 112 8.20 -8.55 -12.50
CA ASP A 112 8.53 -7.56 -13.53
C ASP A 112 7.50 -6.43 -13.59
N GLY A 113 6.20 -6.78 -13.57
CA GLY A 113 5.12 -5.80 -13.60
C GLY A 113 5.09 -4.89 -12.37
N PHE A 114 5.61 -5.35 -11.23
CA PHE A 114 5.78 -4.52 -10.05
C PHE A 114 6.90 -3.49 -10.21
N PHE A 115 8.09 -3.91 -10.66
CA PHE A 115 9.22 -3.01 -10.85
C PHE A 115 8.97 -2.00 -11.97
N GLU A 116 8.31 -2.40 -13.05
CA GLU A 116 7.82 -1.48 -14.09
C GLU A 116 6.91 -0.38 -13.52
N LYS A 117 6.04 -0.72 -12.54
CA LYS A 117 5.20 0.27 -11.86
C LYS A 117 6.03 1.21 -11.00
N LEU A 118 6.98 0.70 -10.23
CA LEU A 118 7.85 1.54 -9.41
C LEU A 118 8.63 2.54 -10.27
N ASP A 119 9.21 2.09 -11.38
CA ASP A 119 9.93 2.97 -12.31
C ASP A 119 9.02 4.01 -12.96
N ARG A 120 7.78 3.61 -13.34
CA ARG A 120 6.79 4.55 -13.88
C ARG A 120 6.41 5.61 -12.86
N TRP A 121 6.20 5.25 -11.59
CA TRP A 121 5.84 6.21 -10.54
C TRP A 121 6.99 7.15 -10.22
N ASP A 122 8.21 6.62 -10.12
CA ASP A 122 9.45 7.35 -9.82
C ASP A 122 9.85 8.34 -10.92
N SER A 123 9.36 8.14 -12.16
CA SER A 123 9.58 9.08 -13.27
C SER A 123 8.83 10.42 -13.16
N LYS A 124 8.02 10.62 -12.11
CA LYS A 124 7.17 11.80 -11.92
C LYS A 124 7.81 12.78 -10.94
N GLU A 125 7.88 14.06 -11.33
CA GLU A 125 8.59 15.14 -10.60
C GLU A 125 8.24 15.27 -9.10
N ARG A 126 7.01 14.94 -8.72
CA ARG A 126 6.51 15.12 -7.34
C ARG A 126 6.27 13.81 -6.61
N ILE A 127 6.87 12.73 -7.08
CA ILE A 127 6.72 11.39 -6.52
C ILE A 127 8.11 10.85 -6.20
N GLU A 128 8.26 10.34 -4.98
CA GLU A 128 9.49 9.72 -4.50
C GLU A 128 9.18 8.25 -4.18
N VAL A 129 9.86 7.32 -4.83
CA VAL A 129 9.62 5.89 -4.66
C VAL A 129 10.81 5.22 -4.00
N TYR A 130 10.59 4.62 -2.84
CA TYR A 130 11.57 3.70 -2.28
C TYR A 130 11.51 2.37 -3.04
N LYS A 131 12.63 1.93 -3.60
CA LYS A 131 12.75 0.66 -4.32
C LYS A 131 13.48 -0.36 -3.44
N PRO A 132 12.76 -1.18 -2.65
CA PRO A 132 13.39 -2.20 -1.82
C PRO A 132 14.08 -3.27 -2.67
N GLU A 133 15.17 -3.83 -2.17
CA GLU A 133 15.79 -5.01 -2.77
C GLU A 133 14.84 -6.21 -2.72
N LEU A 134 14.72 -6.92 -3.85
CA LEU A 134 13.88 -8.11 -3.92
C LEU A 134 14.52 -9.26 -3.14
N LEU A 135 13.91 -9.60 -2.01
CA LEU A 135 14.30 -10.76 -1.19
C LEU A 135 13.31 -11.93 -1.30
N VAL A 136 12.27 -11.80 -2.12
CA VAL A 136 11.16 -12.75 -2.24
C VAL A 136 11.53 -13.84 -3.26
N ARG A 137 11.19 -15.10 -2.96
CA ARG A 137 11.43 -16.27 -3.83
C ARG A 137 10.25 -16.64 -4.75
N ASN A 138 9.13 -15.94 -4.61
CA ASN A 138 7.91 -16.20 -5.39
C ASN A 138 7.95 -15.48 -6.73
N ASN A 139 7.20 -15.99 -7.72
CA ASN A 139 7.05 -15.36 -9.05
C ASN A 139 6.22 -14.08 -9.02
N PHE A 140 5.51 -13.83 -7.93
CA PHE A 140 4.66 -12.66 -7.73
C PHE A 140 5.03 -11.90 -6.46
N ILE A 141 4.65 -10.63 -6.43
CA ILE A 141 4.80 -9.72 -5.31
C ILE A 141 3.43 -9.42 -4.73
N ASN A 142 3.34 -9.51 -3.39
CA ASN A 142 2.34 -8.83 -2.60
C ASN A 142 3.04 -7.77 -1.76
N ALA A 143 2.65 -6.51 -1.92
CA ALA A 143 3.27 -5.41 -1.23
C ALA A 143 2.26 -4.69 -0.36
N LEU A 144 2.67 -4.37 0.86
CA LEU A 144 2.05 -3.26 1.59
C LEU A 144 2.66 -1.97 1.07
N ILE A 145 1.87 -1.13 0.44
CA ILE A 145 2.30 0.18 -0.04
C ILE A 145 1.96 1.22 1.02
N TYR A 146 2.98 1.79 1.64
CA TYR A 146 2.83 2.99 2.44
C TYR A 146 2.84 4.19 1.50
N LEU A 147 1.79 5.01 1.58
CA LEU A 147 1.58 6.17 0.75
C LEU A 147 1.30 7.37 1.65
N PHE A 148 2.07 8.45 1.52
CA PHE A 148 1.85 9.68 2.28
C PHE A 148 2.34 10.90 1.53
N LYS A 149 1.72 12.06 1.83
CA LYS A 149 2.14 13.36 1.31
C LYS A 149 2.98 14.07 2.37
N TYR A 150 4.09 14.65 1.94
CA TYR A 150 4.93 15.51 2.77
C TYR A 150 5.67 16.52 1.89
N ASN A 151 5.77 17.79 2.32
CA ASN A 151 6.43 18.86 1.56
C ASN A 151 6.01 18.94 0.08
N ASN A 152 4.71 18.76 -0.17
CA ASN A 152 4.11 18.77 -1.52
C ASN A 152 4.57 17.63 -2.47
N LYS A 153 5.28 16.63 -1.95
CA LYS A 153 5.63 15.39 -2.66
C LYS A 153 4.82 14.21 -2.13
N LEU A 154 4.57 13.23 -3.00
CA LEU A 154 3.99 11.94 -2.64
C LEU A 154 5.11 10.92 -2.45
N TYR A 155 5.13 10.27 -1.31
CA TYR A 155 6.11 9.22 -1.01
C TYR A 155 5.43 7.86 -1.10
N ILE A 156 6.10 6.93 -1.79
CA ILE A 156 5.64 5.56 -2.02
C ILE A 156 6.70 4.61 -1.48
N LEU A 157 6.38 3.89 -0.40
CA LEU A 157 7.28 2.95 0.23
C LEU A 157 6.62 1.57 0.21
N PRO A 158 6.97 0.70 -0.75
CA PRO A 158 6.51 -0.67 -0.76
C PRO A 158 7.29 -1.51 0.26
N GLN A 159 6.57 -2.35 0.99
CA GLN A 159 7.12 -3.40 1.84
C GLN A 159 6.65 -4.76 1.33
N PHE A 160 7.61 -5.62 0.96
CA PHE A 160 7.32 -6.98 0.53
C PHE A 160 6.85 -7.85 1.69
N LYS A 161 5.82 -8.66 1.43
CA LYS A 161 5.48 -9.79 2.29
C LYS A 161 6.47 -10.93 2.03
N ILE A 162 7.35 -11.15 2.99
CA ILE A 162 8.48 -12.10 2.93
C ILE A 162 8.17 -13.47 3.54
N GLN A 163 7.06 -13.62 4.26
CA GLN A 163 6.62 -14.90 4.85
C GLN A 163 5.11 -15.08 4.66
N SER A 164 4.70 -16.32 4.38
CA SER A 164 3.29 -16.70 4.40
C SER A 164 2.75 -16.57 5.83
N MET A 165 1.67 -15.79 6.02
CA MET A 165 0.89 -15.82 7.25
C MET A 165 -0.06 -17.03 7.21
N SER A 166 0.49 -18.24 7.06
CA SER A 166 -0.25 -19.44 7.43
C SER A 166 -0.26 -19.51 8.94
N ASP A 167 -1.44 -19.67 9.56
CA ASP A 167 -1.49 -20.19 10.92
C ASP A 167 -0.60 -21.45 10.95
N PRO A 168 0.32 -21.59 11.92
CA PRO A 168 1.00 -22.85 12.08
C PRO A 168 -0.11 -23.89 12.25
N CYS A 169 -0.25 -24.80 11.27
CA CYS A 169 -1.09 -25.97 11.45
C CYS A 169 -0.68 -26.55 12.79
N GLY A 170 -1.59 -26.51 13.76
CA GLY A 170 -1.29 -26.91 15.13
C GLY A 170 -0.57 -28.25 15.06
N SER A 171 0.70 -28.26 15.42
CA SER A 171 1.38 -29.50 15.73
C SER A 171 0.62 -30.05 16.93
N THR A 172 -0.25 -31.02 16.67
CA THR A 172 -0.87 -31.82 17.73
C THR A 172 0.26 -32.30 18.65
N PRO A 173 0.14 -32.08 19.97
CA PRO A 173 1.11 -32.62 20.93
C PRO A 173 1.11 -34.15 20.91
#